data_AF-A0A1F9M774-F1
#
_entry.id   AF-A0A1F9M774-F1
#
_cell.length_a   1.000
_cell.length_b   1.000
_cell.length_c   1.000
_cell.angle_alpha   90.00
_cell.angle_beta   90.00
_cell.angle_gamma   90.00
#
_symmetry.space_group_name_H-M   'P 1'
#
loop_
_entity.id
_entity.type
_entity.pdbx_description
1 polymer ?
#
loop_
_entity_poly.entity_id
_entity_poly.type
_entity_poly.pdbx_seq_one_letter_code
_entity_poly.pdbx_strand_id
1 'polypeptide(L)'
;MTDISKRLYQKLSPKQRAVACFAALNRGDSPETGRLLGSVPTSGGHSKAIFAIRQAQNTYNYFISKVRIDLLHVVSRSIAARSFCLGFAVAGGTIDHKEYLKNCAIAEQLTPLIDGIEAQLNAIRLAGFEWCETNSIPTDIFSGMLCHFPPQKSDEHPVCNETLEIMRSLFKEITLTW
;
A
#
# COMPACT_ATOMS: atom_id res chain seq x y z
N MET A 1 -4.71 -43.28 -5.67
CA MET A 1 -4.53 -42.63 -4.35
C MET A 1 -4.82 -41.15 -4.49
N THR A 2 -5.80 -40.62 -3.78
CA THR A 2 -6.02 -39.16 -3.74
C THR A 2 -4.93 -38.56 -2.86
N ASP A 3 -4.06 -37.76 -3.47
CA ASP A 3 -2.98 -37.02 -2.84
C ASP A 3 -3.45 -36.31 -1.55
N ILE A 4 -2.84 -36.65 -0.40
CA ILE A 4 -3.19 -36.14 0.93
C ILE A 4 -3.18 -34.61 0.93
N SER A 5 -2.29 -34.00 0.14
CA SER A 5 -2.20 -32.54 -0.02
C SER A 5 -3.50 -31.94 -0.58
N LYS A 6 -4.16 -32.59 -1.53
CA LYS A 6 -5.43 -32.12 -2.12
C LYS A 6 -6.59 -32.15 -1.11
N ARG A 7 -6.64 -33.19 -0.25
CA ARG A 7 -7.66 -33.30 0.80
C ARG A 7 -7.52 -32.20 1.86
N LEU A 8 -6.29 -31.77 2.14
CA LEU A 8 -6.01 -30.72 3.11
C LEU A 8 -6.57 -29.37 2.64
N TYR A 9 -6.35 -29.01 1.38
CA TYR A 9 -6.88 -27.76 0.82
C TYR A 9 -8.40 -27.78 0.69
N GLN A 10 -9.02 -28.91 0.34
CA GLN A 10 -10.48 -29.04 0.22
C GLN A 10 -11.24 -28.76 1.52
N LYS A 11 -10.57 -28.86 2.68
CA LYS A 11 -11.17 -28.58 3.99
C LYS A 11 -11.10 -27.12 4.42
N LEU A 12 -10.34 -26.27 3.71
CA LEU A 12 -10.20 -24.85 4.02
C LEU A 12 -11.49 -24.10 3.69
N SER A 13 -11.91 -23.19 4.57
CA SER A 13 -12.98 -22.23 4.25
C SER A 13 -12.56 -21.30 3.09
N PRO A 14 -13.51 -20.66 2.39
CA PRO A 14 -13.20 -19.65 1.36
C PRO A 14 -12.18 -18.61 1.83
N LYS A 15 -12.35 -18.08 3.04
CA LYS A 15 -11.43 -17.13 3.68
C LYS A 15 -10.03 -17.72 3.86
N GLN A 16 -9.92 -18.86 4.53
CA GLN A 16 -8.63 -19.49 4.84
C GLN A 16 -7.86 -19.82 3.57
N ARG A 17 -8.55 -20.31 2.55
CA ARG A 17 -7.96 -20.60 1.26
C ARG A 17 -7.48 -19.34 0.55
N ALA A 18 -8.28 -18.28 0.55
CA ALA A 18 -7.89 -17.01 -0.07
C ALA A 18 -6.64 -16.44 0.61
N VAL A 19 -6.61 -16.39 1.95
CA VAL A 19 -5.44 -15.95 2.72
C VAL A 19 -4.21 -16.83 2.41
N ALA A 20 -4.36 -18.15 2.42
CA ALA A 20 -3.26 -19.06 2.10
C ALA A 20 -2.74 -18.87 0.67
N CYS A 21 -3.63 -18.62 -0.29
CA CYS A 21 -3.27 -18.37 -1.69
C CYS A 21 -2.40 -17.12 -1.81
N PHE A 22 -2.77 -16.03 -1.14
CA PHE A 22 -1.99 -14.79 -1.18
C PHE A 22 -0.71 -14.86 -0.37
N ALA A 23 -0.69 -15.62 0.73
CA ALA A 23 0.54 -15.91 1.45
C ALA A 23 1.54 -16.72 0.59
N ALA A 24 1.06 -17.73 -0.15
CA ALA A 24 1.88 -18.50 -1.09
C ALA A 24 2.41 -17.64 -2.24
N LEU A 25 1.56 -16.78 -2.81
CA LEU A 25 1.95 -15.80 -3.83
C LEU A 25 3.07 -14.87 -3.35
N ASN A 26 2.96 -14.35 -2.12
CA ASN A 26 3.98 -13.46 -1.55
C ASN A 26 5.32 -14.15 -1.31
N ARG A 27 5.32 -15.48 -1.08
CA ARG A 27 6.54 -16.30 -0.98
C ARG A 27 7.09 -16.74 -2.35
N GLY A 28 6.38 -16.49 -3.44
CA GLY A 28 6.74 -17.00 -4.77
C GLY A 28 6.54 -18.52 -4.93
N ASP A 29 5.76 -19.16 -4.05
CA ASP A 29 5.47 -20.60 -4.14
C ASP A 29 4.38 -20.86 -5.19
N SER A 30 4.82 -20.87 -6.46
CA SER A 30 3.96 -21.15 -7.61
C SER A 30 3.28 -22.53 -7.55
N PRO A 31 3.96 -23.62 -7.12
CA PRO A 31 3.31 -24.91 -6.92
C PRO A 31 2.19 -24.91 -5.85
N GLU A 32 2.40 -24.26 -4.70
CA GLU A 32 1.39 -24.13 -3.65
C GLU A 32 0.20 -23.28 -4.14
N THR A 33 0.48 -22.16 -4.80
CA THR A 33 -0.54 -21.31 -5.44
C THR A 33 -1.38 -22.13 -6.43
N GLY A 34 -0.74 -22.90 -7.31
CA GLY A 34 -1.43 -23.77 -8.27
C GLY A 34 -2.31 -24.83 -7.59
N ARG A 35 -1.87 -25.40 -6.46
CA ARG A 35 -2.70 -26.34 -5.67
C ARG A 35 -3.88 -25.64 -5.01
N LEU A 36 -3.70 -24.45 -4.46
CA LEU A 36 -4.74 -23.67 -3.80
C LEU A 36 -5.82 -23.17 -4.78
N LEU A 37 -5.43 -22.86 -6.02
CA LEU A 37 -6.36 -22.46 -7.09
C LEU A 37 -6.99 -23.66 -7.81
N GLY A 38 -6.19 -24.69 -8.13
CA GLY A 38 -6.63 -25.85 -8.91
C GLY A 38 -7.46 -26.88 -8.15
N SER A 39 -7.54 -26.77 -6.82
CA SER A 39 -8.37 -27.65 -5.97
C SER A 39 -9.61 -26.95 -5.40
N VAL A 40 -10.00 -25.83 -5.99
CA VAL A 40 -11.18 -25.06 -5.59
C VAL A 40 -12.45 -25.89 -5.87
N PRO A 41 -13.28 -26.18 -4.85
CA PRO A 41 -14.62 -26.71 -5.08
C PRO A 41 -15.39 -25.78 -6.02
N THR A 42 -16.21 -26.33 -6.92
CA THR A 42 -17.02 -25.54 -7.87
C THR A 42 -18.07 -24.64 -7.22
N SER A 43 -18.22 -24.66 -5.89
CA SER A 43 -19.06 -23.73 -5.15
C SER A 43 -18.48 -22.30 -5.17
N GLY A 44 -19.30 -21.34 -5.57
CA GLY A 44 -18.88 -19.97 -5.88
C GLY A 44 -18.35 -19.10 -4.72
N GLY A 45 -18.25 -19.61 -3.49
CA GLY A 45 -17.72 -18.86 -2.34
C GLY A 45 -16.19 -18.67 -2.39
N HIS A 46 -15.46 -19.70 -2.84
CA HIS A 46 -13.99 -19.67 -2.87
C HIS A 46 -13.43 -18.65 -3.87
N SER A 47 -14.02 -18.56 -5.06
CA SER A 47 -13.59 -17.61 -6.09
C SER A 47 -13.90 -16.16 -5.69
N LYS A 48 -15.05 -15.91 -5.05
CA LYS A 48 -15.41 -14.59 -4.50
C LYS A 48 -14.44 -14.13 -3.42
N ALA A 49 -14.09 -15.01 -2.48
CA ALA A 49 -13.11 -14.73 -1.43
C ALA A 49 -11.73 -14.34 -2.00
N ILE A 50 -11.23 -15.10 -2.98
CA ILE A 50 -9.96 -14.80 -3.67
C ILE A 50 -10.05 -13.47 -4.41
N PHE A 51 -11.16 -13.23 -5.12
CA PHE A 51 -11.37 -12.01 -5.89
C PHE A 51 -11.43 -10.76 -4.99
N ALA A 52 -12.12 -10.84 -3.85
CA ALA A 52 -12.22 -9.73 -2.91
C ALA A 52 -10.87 -9.37 -2.29
N ILE A 53 -10.05 -10.36 -1.88
CA ILE A 53 -8.69 -10.09 -1.42
C ILE A 53 -7.85 -9.46 -2.54
N ARG A 54 -7.95 -9.96 -3.78
CA ARG A 54 -7.26 -9.39 -4.94
C ARG A 54 -7.66 -7.94 -5.19
N GLN A 55 -8.95 -7.63 -5.12
CA GLN A 55 -9.46 -6.28 -5.28
C GLN A 55 -8.93 -5.36 -4.17
N ALA A 56 -8.95 -5.81 -2.92
CA ALA A 56 -8.41 -5.03 -1.81
C ALA A 56 -6.92 -4.71 -1.99
N GLN A 57 -6.11 -5.71 -2.37
CA GLN A 57 -4.69 -5.51 -2.67
C GLN A 57 -4.47 -4.56 -3.85
N ASN A 58 -5.19 -4.76 -4.96
CA ASN A 58 -5.04 -3.91 -6.14
C ASN A 58 -5.42 -2.46 -5.85
N THR A 59 -6.53 -2.23 -5.15
CA THR A 59 -6.97 -0.91 -4.71
C THR A 59 -5.91 -0.28 -3.83
N TYR A 60 -5.48 -0.97 -2.77
CA TYR A 60 -4.43 -0.49 -1.87
C TYR A 60 -3.15 -0.10 -2.62
N ASN A 61 -2.63 -1.00 -3.46
CA ASN A 61 -1.38 -0.80 -4.18
C ASN A 61 -1.44 0.33 -5.19
N TYR A 62 -2.57 0.45 -5.90
CA TYR A 62 -2.76 1.51 -6.87
C TYR A 62 -2.67 2.88 -6.21
N PHE A 63 -3.43 3.08 -5.11
CA PHE A 63 -3.44 4.37 -4.41
C PHE A 63 -2.12 4.67 -3.70
N ILE A 64 -1.50 3.69 -3.04
CA ILE A 64 -0.15 3.86 -2.47
C ILE A 64 0.84 4.25 -3.56
N SER A 65 0.86 3.55 -4.70
CA SER A 65 1.81 3.82 -5.78
C SER A 65 1.63 5.22 -6.36
N LYS A 66 0.38 5.63 -6.58
CA LYS A 66 0.06 6.97 -7.08
C LYS A 66 0.58 8.07 -6.15
N VAL A 67 0.24 8.00 -4.86
CA VAL A 67 0.64 9.02 -3.89
C VAL A 67 2.16 9.02 -3.67
N ARG A 68 2.82 7.85 -3.77
CA ARG A 68 4.29 7.78 -3.69
C ARG A 68 5.00 8.38 -4.90
N ILE A 69 4.44 8.27 -6.10
CA ILE A 69 4.98 8.94 -7.28
C ILE A 69 4.93 10.46 -7.08
N ASP A 70 3.81 10.97 -6.58
CA ASP A 70 3.66 12.39 -6.26
C ASP A 70 4.66 12.83 -5.18
N LEU A 71 4.79 12.05 -4.10
CA LEU A 71 5.77 12.31 -3.04
C LEU A 71 7.19 12.35 -3.59
N LEU A 72 7.57 11.37 -4.42
CA LEU A 72 8.91 11.29 -5.00
C LEU A 72 9.22 12.53 -5.85
N HIS A 73 8.27 13.00 -6.66
CA HIS A 73 8.45 14.22 -7.45
C HIS A 73 8.67 15.46 -6.58
N VAL A 74 7.86 15.64 -5.53
CA VAL A 74 7.96 16.81 -4.64
C VAL A 74 9.24 16.76 -3.79
N VAL A 75 9.53 15.60 -3.19
CA VAL A 75 10.74 15.40 -2.37
C VAL A 75 12.00 15.62 -3.20
N SER A 76 12.07 15.06 -4.42
CA SER A 76 13.24 15.23 -5.29
C SER A 76 13.50 16.70 -5.62
N ARG A 77 12.45 17.48 -5.90
CA ARG A 77 12.58 18.93 -6.15
C ARG A 77 13.01 19.70 -4.90
N SER A 78 12.46 19.34 -3.73
CA SER A 78 12.85 19.95 -2.45
C SER A 78 14.31 19.66 -2.11
N ILE A 79 14.75 18.41 -2.28
CA ILE A 79 16.16 18.00 -2.10
C ILE A 79 17.06 18.77 -3.06
N ALA A 80 16.73 18.83 -4.35
CA ALA A 80 17.53 19.56 -5.32
C ALA A 80 17.71 21.05 -4.94
N ALA A 81 16.63 21.71 -4.52
CA ALA A 81 16.68 23.10 -4.08
C ALA A 81 17.54 23.28 -2.81
N ARG A 82 17.37 22.40 -1.81
CA ARG A 82 18.19 22.41 -0.58
C ARG A 82 19.66 22.14 -0.87
N SER A 83 19.96 21.19 -1.74
CA SER A 83 21.33 20.87 -2.18
C SER A 83 21.98 22.05 -2.91
N PHE A 84 21.23 22.77 -3.74
CA PHE A 84 21.71 24.01 -4.35
C PHE A 84 22.09 25.04 -3.29
N CYS A 85 21.18 25.34 -2.35
CA CYS A 85 21.45 26.32 -1.29
C CYS A 85 22.68 25.93 -0.45
N LEU A 86 22.80 24.65 -0.10
CA LEU A 86 23.95 24.14 0.64
C LEU A 86 25.26 24.32 -0.15
N GLY A 87 25.28 23.91 -1.43
CA GLY A 87 26.47 24.05 -2.28
C GLY A 87 26.85 25.51 -2.52
N PHE A 88 25.86 26.38 -2.71
CA PHE A 88 26.05 27.81 -2.91
C PHE A 88 26.67 28.49 -1.68
N ALA A 89 26.17 28.16 -0.48
CA ALA A 89 26.72 28.67 0.77
C ALA A 89 28.17 28.19 0.99
N VAL A 90 28.46 26.91 0.71
CA VAL A 90 29.83 26.35 0.81
C VAL A 90 30.80 27.01 -0.15
N ALA A 91 30.35 27.42 -1.34
CA ALA A 91 31.16 28.14 -2.32
C ALA A 91 31.43 29.61 -1.94
N GLY A 92 30.95 30.09 -0.79
CA GLY A 92 31.06 31.48 -0.36
C GLY A 92 30.07 32.43 -1.03
N GLY A 93 28.99 31.88 -1.61
CA GLY A 93 27.93 32.67 -2.23
C GLY A 93 27.14 33.50 -1.20
N THR A 94 26.60 34.63 -1.64
CA THR A 94 25.87 35.57 -0.76
C THR A 94 24.39 35.21 -0.62
N ILE A 95 23.86 35.28 0.59
CA ILE A 95 22.46 34.87 0.89
C ILE A 95 21.39 35.75 0.23
N ASP A 96 21.76 36.94 -0.22
CA ASP A 96 20.91 37.87 -0.98
C ASP A 96 20.89 37.56 -2.49
N HIS A 97 21.69 36.58 -2.94
CA HIS A 97 21.73 36.19 -4.34
C HIS A 97 20.37 35.66 -4.81
N LYS A 98 19.88 36.18 -5.94
CA LYS A 98 18.55 35.89 -6.49
C LYS A 98 18.26 34.39 -6.63
N GLU A 99 19.22 33.60 -7.10
CA GLU A 99 19.04 32.16 -7.27
C GLU A 99 19.02 31.39 -5.95
N TYR A 100 19.75 31.88 -4.94
CA TYR A 100 19.73 31.31 -3.59
C TYR A 100 18.35 31.51 -2.97
N LEU A 101 17.86 32.76 -2.98
CA LEU A 101 16.52 33.10 -2.47
C LEU A 101 15.41 32.31 -3.18
N LYS A 102 15.53 32.14 -4.51
CA LYS A 102 14.58 31.32 -5.28
C LYS A 102 14.55 29.87 -4.80
N ASN A 103 15.70 29.25 -4.57
CA ASN A 103 15.76 27.85 -4.13
C ASN A 103 15.31 27.68 -2.66
N CYS A 104 15.60 28.65 -1.79
CA CYS A 104 15.02 28.70 -0.45
C CYS A 104 13.49 28.72 -0.51
N ALA A 105 12.91 29.62 -1.31
CA ALA A 105 11.45 29.72 -1.47
C ALA A 105 10.84 28.43 -2.03
N ILE A 106 11.50 27.76 -2.98
CA ILE A 106 11.06 26.45 -3.47
C ILE A 106 11.05 25.42 -2.33
N ALA A 107 12.13 25.30 -1.57
CA ALA A 107 12.21 24.32 -0.48
C ALA A 107 11.15 24.58 0.61
N GLU A 108 10.90 25.85 0.94
CA GLU A 108 9.87 26.27 1.90
C GLU A 108 8.45 25.94 1.40
N GLN A 109 8.14 26.26 0.14
CA GLN A 109 6.82 25.98 -0.44
C GLN A 109 6.53 24.50 -0.60
N LEU A 110 7.55 23.68 -0.88
CA LEU A 110 7.36 22.24 -1.08
C LEU A 110 7.23 21.46 0.23
N THR A 111 7.74 21.98 1.35
CA THR A 111 7.66 21.30 2.67
C THR A 111 6.22 20.97 3.10
N PRO A 112 5.26 21.93 3.14
CA PRO A 112 3.89 21.59 3.51
C PRO A 112 3.18 20.67 2.51
N LEU A 113 3.60 20.67 1.24
CA LEU A 113 3.10 19.70 0.26
C LEU A 113 3.59 18.29 0.54
N ILE A 114 4.86 18.12 0.95
CA ILE A 114 5.41 16.83 1.38
C ILE A 114 4.60 16.30 2.56
N ASP A 115 4.41 17.11 3.60
CA ASP A 115 3.66 16.73 4.80
C ASP A 115 2.21 16.33 4.46
N GLY A 116 1.56 17.08 3.55
CA GLY A 116 0.21 16.79 3.08
C GLY A 116 0.12 15.46 2.32
N ILE A 117 1.10 15.16 1.46
CA ILE A 117 1.16 13.90 0.70
C ILE A 117 1.47 12.72 1.64
N GLU A 118 2.35 12.90 2.62
CA GLU A 118 2.63 11.89 3.64
C GLU A 118 1.38 11.57 4.48
N ALA A 119 0.60 12.59 4.83
CA ALA A 119 -0.68 12.40 5.51
C ALA A 119 -1.70 11.60 4.67
N GLN A 120 -1.69 11.75 3.35
CA GLN A 120 -2.50 10.90 2.44
C GLN A 120 -1.99 9.46 2.41
N LEU A 121 -0.67 9.22 2.40
CA LEU A 121 -0.11 7.88 2.49
C LEU A 121 -0.54 7.17 3.77
N ASN A 122 -0.51 7.88 4.90
CA ASN A 122 -0.93 7.33 6.19
C ASN A 122 -2.44 7.04 6.22
N ALA A 123 -3.25 7.87 5.58
CA ALA A 123 -4.69 7.61 5.41
C ALA A 123 -4.97 6.29 4.67
N ILE A 124 -4.25 6.04 3.56
CA ILE A 124 -4.40 4.80 2.78
C ILE A 124 -3.95 3.59 3.60
N ARG A 125 -2.83 3.70 4.34
CA ARG A 125 -2.33 2.65 5.24
C ARG A 125 -3.33 2.31 6.34
N LEU A 126 -3.91 3.33 6.98
CA LEU A 126 -4.90 3.15 8.03
C LEU A 126 -6.17 2.50 7.50
N ALA A 127 -6.72 2.96 6.38
CA ALA A 127 -7.91 2.35 5.77
C ALA A 127 -7.69 0.88 5.42
N GLY A 128 -6.52 0.54 4.88
CA GLY A 128 -6.15 -0.85 4.59
C GLY A 128 -6.02 -1.70 5.86
N PHE A 129 -5.50 -1.11 6.95
CA PHE A 129 -5.36 -1.78 8.24
C PHE A 129 -6.73 -2.07 8.85
N GLU A 130 -7.63 -1.08 8.87
CA GLU A 130 -9.01 -1.23 9.35
C GLU A 130 -9.79 -2.28 8.56
N TRP A 131 -9.60 -2.34 7.24
CA TRP A 131 -10.20 -3.39 6.42
C TRP A 131 -9.64 -4.78 6.78
N CYS A 132 -8.32 -4.88 7.02
CA CYS A 132 -7.70 -6.12 7.48
C CYS A 132 -8.25 -6.58 8.83
N GLU A 133 -8.33 -5.67 9.81
CA GLU A 133 -8.87 -5.97 11.14
C GLU A 133 -10.34 -6.40 11.09
N THR A 134 -11.18 -5.61 10.42
CA THR A 134 -12.63 -5.88 10.27
C THR A 134 -12.87 -7.27 9.70
N ASN A 135 -12.03 -7.68 8.75
CA ASN A 135 -12.18 -8.95 8.05
C ASN A 135 -11.30 -10.06 8.61
N SER A 136 -10.56 -9.81 9.70
CA SER A 136 -9.52 -10.68 10.26
C SER A 136 -8.65 -11.33 9.17
N ILE A 137 -8.10 -10.47 8.33
CA ILE A 137 -7.15 -10.78 7.28
C ILE A 137 -5.76 -10.32 7.73
N PRO A 138 -4.71 -11.17 7.65
CA PRO A 138 -3.34 -10.76 7.97
C PRO A 138 -2.86 -9.61 7.06
N THR A 139 -2.19 -8.60 7.62
CA THR A 139 -1.74 -7.42 6.84
C THR A 139 -0.55 -7.72 5.93
N ASP A 140 0.24 -8.75 6.23
CA ASP A 140 1.37 -9.24 5.44
C ASP A 140 0.95 -9.79 4.08
N ILE A 141 -0.34 -10.09 3.86
CA ILE A 141 -0.78 -10.39 2.50
C ILE A 141 -0.58 -9.19 1.56
N PHE A 142 -0.54 -7.97 2.10
CA PHE A 142 -0.18 -6.75 1.38
C PHE A 142 1.32 -6.47 1.47
N SER A 143 2.19 -7.49 1.43
CA SER A 143 3.65 -7.30 1.38
C SER A 143 4.31 -7.98 0.16
N GLY A 144 3.54 -8.25 -0.90
CA GLY A 144 4.01 -8.94 -2.11
C GLY A 144 4.80 -8.05 -3.09
N MET A 145 5.08 -8.58 -4.28
CA MET A 145 5.83 -7.90 -5.36
C MET A 145 5.31 -6.50 -5.75
N LEU A 146 4.05 -6.19 -5.39
CA LEU A 146 3.40 -4.91 -5.66
C LEU A 146 3.11 -4.08 -4.39
N CYS A 147 3.43 -4.59 -3.20
CA CYS A 147 3.16 -3.95 -1.93
C CYS A 147 4.46 -3.81 -1.12
N HIS A 148 5.15 -2.67 -1.24
CA HIS A 148 6.40 -2.46 -0.49
C HIS A 148 6.18 -2.16 1.01
N PHE A 149 4.95 -1.87 1.43
CA PHE A 149 4.61 -1.55 2.82
C PHE A 149 3.26 -2.15 3.17
N PRO A 150 3.16 -3.05 4.17
CA PRO A 150 1.88 -3.55 4.62
C PRO A 150 1.06 -2.43 5.28
N PRO A 151 -0.28 -2.54 5.29
CA PRO A 151 -1.14 -1.69 6.10
C PRO A 151 -0.70 -1.73 7.56
N GLN A 152 -0.64 -0.56 8.19
CA GLN A 152 -0.18 -0.37 9.56
C GLN A 152 -1.14 0.56 10.28
N LYS A 153 -1.27 0.34 11.58
CA LYS A 153 -2.00 1.24 12.47
C LYS A 153 -1.27 2.59 12.52
N SER A 154 -2.01 3.68 12.34
CA SER A 154 -1.45 5.03 12.21
C SER A 154 -1.27 5.70 13.58
N ASP A 155 -0.53 5.06 14.49
CA ASP A 155 -0.50 5.49 15.89
C ASP A 155 0.32 6.78 16.13
N GLU A 156 1.13 7.24 15.17
CA GLU A 156 2.08 8.35 15.40
C GLU A 156 2.15 9.40 14.28
N HIS A 157 1.38 9.24 13.21
CA HIS A 157 1.50 10.13 12.05
C HIS A 157 0.19 10.84 11.69
N PRO A 158 0.28 12.10 11.20
CA PRO A 158 -0.88 12.81 10.66
C PRO A 158 -1.56 12.02 9.54
N VAL A 159 -2.89 12.16 9.48
CA VAL A 159 -3.74 11.48 8.51
C VAL A 159 -4.60 12.52 7.78
N CYS A 160 -4.68 12.41 6.46
CA CYS A 160 -5.62 13.18 5.66
C CYS A 160 -7.03 12.56 5.76
N ASN A 161 -7.91 13.20 6.53
CA ASN A 161 -9.28 12.69 6.77
C ASN A 161 -10.09 12.49 5.48
N GLU A 162 -9.97 13.39 4.50
CA GLU A 162 -10.67 13.25 3.22
C GLU A 162 -10.24 11.98 2.48
N THR A 163 -8.93 11.74 2.38
CA THR A 163 -8.40 10.51 1.75
C THR A 163 -8.81 9.27 2.54
N LEU A 164 -8.81 9.34 3.86
CA LEU A 164 -9.21 8.23 4.73
C LEU A 164 -10.65 7.80 4.46
N GLU A 165 -11.59 8.75 4.40
CA GLU A 165 -13.00 8.47 4.15
C GLU A 165 -13.24 7.91 2.74
N ILE A 166 -12.56 8.45 1.72
CA ILE A 166 -12.62 7.91 0.35
C ILE A 166 -12.16 6.45 0.34
N MET A 167 -11.00 6.17 0.96
CA MET A 167 -10.45 4.82 1.00
C MET A 167 -11.33 3.85 1.79
N ARG A 168 -11.86 4.27 2.94
CA ARG A 168 -12.84 3.49 3.72
C ARG A 168 -14.08 3.14 2.90
N SER A 169 -14.63 4.11 2.16
CA SER A 169 -15.76 3.87 1.25
C SER A 169 -15.41 2.83 0.19
N LEU A 170 -14.25 2.93 -0.44
CA LEU A 170 -13.81 1.96 -1.45
C LEU A 170 -13.66 0.55 -0.85
N PHE A 171 -13.05 0.43 0.33
CA PHE A 171 -12.88 -0.84 1.02
C PHE A 171 -14.20 -1.46 1.47
N LYS A 172 -15.21 -0.64 1.81
CA LYS A 172 -16.55 -1.09 2.18
C LYS A 172 -17.30 -1.75 1.02
N GLU A 173 -17.06 -1.29 -0.22
CA GLU A 173 -17.64 -1.88 -1.44
C GLU A 173 -17.02 -3.23 -1.81
N ILE A 174 -15.88 -3.60 -1.21
CA ILE A 174 -15.23 -4.89 -1.46
C ILE A 174 -15.96 -5.96 -0.63
N THR A 175 -16.99 -6.55 -1.25
CA THR A 175 -17.88 -7.52 -0.61
C THR A 175 -17.16 -8.81 -0.24
N LEU A 176 -17.03 -9.06 1.06
CA LEU A 176 -16.58 -10.33 1.59
C LEU A 176 -17.78 -11.18 2.00
N THR A 177 -18.20 -12.05 1.07
CA THR A 177 -19.15 -13.14 1.36
C THR A 177 -18.32 -14.40 1.57
N TRP A 178 -18.14 -14.78 2.84
CA TRP A 178 -17.38 -15.98 3.22
C TRP A 178 -18.20 -17.26 3.09
#